data_AF-A0A7W4AE08-F1
#
_entry.id   AF-A0A7W4AE08-F1
#
_cell.length_a   1.000
_cell.length_b   1.000
_cell.length_c   1.000
_cell.angle_alpha   90.00
_cell.angle_beta   90.00
_cell.angle_gamma   90.00
#
_symmetry.space_group_name_H-M   'P 1'
#
loop_
_entity.id
_entity.type
_entity.pdbx_description
1 polymer ?
#
loop_
_entity_poly.entity_id
_entity_poly.type
_entity_poly.pdbx_seq_one_letter_code
_entity_poly.pdbx_strand_id
1 'polypeptide(L)'
;MLIRAINSQRKLKPYFYSQSAKVGGVGCLVGFSVAYPLFFVIASSFGIESDIPIRSYDGGTVLLMFTLCFLLLCVSMYAFCALFAFIFYGFKFKKGHINKQELINIVFKGVYPQRWQSGL
;
A
#
# COMPACT_ATOMS: atom_id res chain seq x y z
N MET A 1 2.07 3.08 15.97
CA MET A 1 2.84 3.51 14.77
C MET A 1 2.02 4.38 13.82
N LEU A 2 0.76 4.03 13.53
CA LEU A 2 -0.12 4.75 12.60
C LEU A 2 -0.18 6.27 12.82
N ILE A 3 -0.42 6.70 14.07
CA ILE A 3 -0.50 8.12 14.45
C ILE A 3 0.79 8.87 14.08
N ARG A 4 1.96 8.24 14.27
CA ARG A 4 3.26 8.85 13.92
C ARG A 4 3.43 8.99 12.41
N ALA A 5 3.01 8.00 11.63
CA ALA A 5 3.05 8.05 10.17
C ALA A 5 2.12 9.15 9.62
N ILE A 6 0.88 9.23 10.12
CA ILE A 6 -0.09 10.26 9.72
C ILE A 6 0.44 11.65 10.06
N ASN A 7 0.95 11.85 11.28
CA ASN A 7 1.54 13.14 11.67
C ASN A 7 2.76 13.49 10.83
N SER A 8 3.60 12.51 10.49
CA SER A 8 4.74 12.72 9.61
C SER A 8 4.32 13.14 8.20
N GLN A 9 3.24 12.55 7.66
CA GLN A 9 2.67 12.92 6.37
C GLN A 9 2.08 14.34 6.39
N ARG A 10 1.28 14.66 7.40
CA ARG A 10 0.63 15.98 7.54
C ARG A 10 1.62 17.12 7.67
N LYS A 11 2.77 16.88 8.31
CA LYS A 11 3.81 17.89 8.52
C LYS A 11 4.79 17.99 7.35
N LEU A 12 4.66 17.25 6.25
CA LEU A 12 5.61 17.35 5.13
C LEU A 12 5.50 18.69 4.41
N LYS A 13 6.64 19.27 4.01
CA LYS A 13 6.65 20.42 3.08
C LYS A 13 5.91 20.03 1.79
N PRO A 14 5.17 20.96 1.13
CA PRO A 14 4.31 20.63 -0.02
C PRO A 14 4.99 19.84 -1.13
N TYR A 15 6.25 20.17 -1.43
CA TYR A 15 7.06 19.46 -2.42
C TYR A 15 7.25 17.97 -2.08
N PHE A 16 7.64 17.65 -0.84
CA PHE A 16 7.87 16.27 -0.41
C PHE A 16 6.58 15.50 -0.21
N TYR A 17 5.51 16.18 0.23
CA TYR A 17 4.17 15.61 0.30
C TYR A 17 3.68 15.17 -1.08
N SER A 18 3.76 16.06 -2.09
CA SER A 18 3.35 15.74 -3.46
C SER A 18 4.12 14.55 -4.03
N GLN A 19 5.45 14.49 -3.80
CA GLN A 19 6.26 13.34 -4.20
C GLN A 19 5.79 12.05 -3.52
N SER A 20 5.61 12.08 -2.20
CA SER A 20 5.15 10.93 -1.45
C SER A 20 3.77 10.46 -1.92
N ALA A 21 2.83 11.38 -2.15
CA ALA A 21 1.48 11.07 -2.58
C ALA A 21 1.48 10.43 -3.97
N LYS A 22 2.32 10.92 -4.90
CA LYS A 22 2.48 10.31 -6.23
C LYS A 22 3.03 8.89 -6.15
N VAL A 23 4.09 8.68 -5.37
CA VAL A 23 4.72 7.36 -5.20
C VAL A 23 3.74 6.38 -4.56
N GLY A 24 3.06 6.78 -3.48
CA GLY A 24 2.03 5.97 -2.83
C GLY A 24 0.83 5.71 -3.76
N GLY A 25 0.37 6.71 -4.50
CA GLY A 25 -0.72 6.58 -5.46
C GLY A 25 -0.42 5.57 -6.57
N VAL A 26 0.78 5.62 -7.16
CA VAL A 26 1.21 4.61 -8.16
C VAL A 26 1.30 3.22 -7.52
N GLY A 27 1.86 3.12 -6.31
CA GLY A 27 1.90 1.85 -5.57
C GLY A 27 0.52 1.25 -5.32
N CYS A 28 -0.45 2.07 -4.91
CA CYS A 28 -1.84 1.66 -4.74
C CYS A 28 -2.47 1.22 -6.05
N LEU A 29 -2.31 1.97 -7.15
CA LEU A 29 -2.87 1.62 -8.45
C LEU A 29 -2.36 0.25 -8.92
N VAL A 30 -1.04 0.03 -8.85
CA VAL A 30 -0.44 -1.26 -9.23
C VAL A 30 -0.90 -2.36 -8.27
N GLY A 31 -0.97 -2.10 -6.97
CA GLY A 31 -1.48 -3.04 -5.99
C GLY A 31 -2.92 -3.49 -6.29
N PHE A 32 -3.81 -2.55 -6.62
CA PHE A 32 -5.18 -2.85 -7.07
C PHE A 32 -5.21 -3.67 -8.35
N SER A 33 -4.41 -3.28 -9.36
CA SER A 33 -4.34 -4.00 -10.63
C SER A 33 -3.87 -5.45 -10.47
N VAL A 34 -3.03 -5.73 -9.47
CA VAL A 34 -2.57 -7.09 -9.15
C VAL A 34 -3.57 -7.85 -8.28
N ALA A 35 -4.21 -7.19 -7.31
CA ALA A 35 -5.20 -7.82 -6.44
C ALA A 35 -6.45 -8.27 -7.20
N TYR A 36 -6.91 -7.47 -8.16
CA TYR A 36 -8.14 -7.73 -8.91
C TYR A 36 -8.19 -9.12 -9.60
N PRO A 37 -7.22 -9.52 -10.45
CA PRO A 37 -7.23 -10.85 -11.06
C PRO A 37 -7.12 -11.98 -10.01
N LEU A 38 -6.41 -11.74 -8.90
CA LEU A 38 -6.28 -12.74 -7.83
C LEU A 38 -7.60 -12.97 -7.08
N PHE A 39 -8.52 -12.00 -7.05
CA PHE A 39 -9.85 -12.23 -6.49
C PHE A 39 -10.62 -13.30 -7.27
N PHE A 40 -10.48 -13.35 -8.59
CA PHE A 40 -11.11 -14.40 -9.40
C PHE A 40 -10.50 -15.77 -9.11
N VAL A 41 -9.18 -15.83 -8.93
CA VAL A 41 -8.50 -17.08 -8.53
C VAL A 41 -9.03 -17.56 -7.18
N ILE A 42 -9.13 -16.67 -6.19
CA ILE A 42 -9.70 -17.01 -4.88
C ILE A 42 -11.16 -17.46 -5.04
N ALA A 43 -12.02 -16.68 -5.67
CA ALA A 43 -13.42 -17.03 -5.87
C ALA A 43 -13.59 -18.40 -6.53
N SER A 44 -12.82 -18.69 -7.59
CA SER A 44 -12.84 -19.98 -8.27
C SER A 44 -12.42 -21.14 -7.37
N SER A 45 -11.45 -20.94 -6.48
CA SER A 45 -11.03 -21.97 -5.51
C SER A 45 -12.10 -22.31 -4.46
N PHE A 46 -13.04 -21.39 -4.22
CA PHE A 46 -14.21 -21.60 -3.37
C PHE A 46 -15.44 -22.11 -4.15
N GLY A 47 -15.29 -22.37 -5.46
CA GLY A 47 -16.39 -22.78 -6.34
C GLY A 47 -17.41 -21.67 -6.59
N ILE A 48 -17.02 -20.39 -6.42
CA ILE A 48 -17.88 -19.25 -6.70
C ILE A 48 -17.70 -18.86 -8.16
N GLU A 49 -18.71 -19.19 -8.96
CA GLU A 49 -18.83 -18.85 -10.37
C GLU A 49 -19.40 -17.42 -10.53
N SER A 50 -18.90 -16.69 -11.53
CA SER A 50 -19.20 -15.28 -11.75
C SER A 50 -20.61 -15.01 -12.33
N ASP A 51 -21.23 -16.03 -12.90
CA ASP A 51 -22.55 -16.01 -13.54
C ASP A 51 -23.69 -16.37 -12.58
N ILE A 52 -23.36 -16.93 -11.41
CA ILE A 52 -24.33 -17.24 -10.36
C ILE A 52 -24.37 -16.08 -9.34
N PRO A 53 -25.57 -15.58 -8.97
CA PRO A 53 -25.68 -14.53 -7.96
C PRO A 53 -25.05 -14.94 -6.62
N ILE A 54 -24.23 -14.06 -6.03
CA ILE A 54 -23.50 -14.37 -4.79
C ILE A 54 -24.41 -14.76 -3.61
N ARG A 55 -25.67 -14.28 -3.61
CA ARG A 55 -26.69 -14.62 -2.60
C ARG A 55 -27.17 -16.08 -2.64
N SER A 56 -26.85 -16.80 -3.72
CA SER A 56 -27.21 -18.20 -3.91
C SER A 56 -26.23 -19.15 -3.20
N TYR A 57 -25.08 -18.63 -2.76
CA TYR A 57 -24.06 -19.41 -2.07
C TYR A 57 -24.25 -19.39 -0.56
N ASP A 58 -23.65 -20.38 0.11
CA ASP A 58 -23.57 -20.42 1.56
C ASP A 58 -22.88 -19.15 2.12
N GLY A 59 -23.52 -18.54 3.12
CA GLY A 59 -23.05 -17.28 3.69
C GLY A 59 -21.68 -17.38 4.37
N GLY A 60 -21.36 -18.54 4.96
CA GLY A 60 -20.05 -18.79 5.57
C GLY A 60 -18.93 -18.82 4.53
N THR A 61 -19.18 -19.49 3.41
CA THR A 61 -18.27 -19.56 2.27
C THR A 61 -18.01 -18.17 1.68
N VAL A 62 -19.08 -17.39 1.47
CA VAL A 62 -18.98 -16.01 0.95
C VAL A 62 -18.19 -15.10 1.90
N LEU A 63 -18.46 -15.19 3.21
CA LEU A 63 -17.76 -14.38 4.23
C LEU A 63 -16.26 -14.68 4.28
N LEU A 64 -15.90 -15.96 4.20
CA LEU A 64 -14.51 -16.40 4.23
C LEU A 64 -13.77 -15.95 2.96
N MET A 65 -14.38 -16.13 1.78
CA MET A 65 -13.83 -15.63 0.52
C MET A 65 -13.62 -14.11 0.58
N PHE A 66 -14.62 -13.35 1.04
CA PHE A 66 -14.53 -11.89 1.16
C PHE A 66 -13.40 -11.47 2.09
N THR A 67 -13.25 -12.15 3.23
CA THR A 67 -12.18 -11.88 4.19
C THR A 67 -10.80 -12.13 3.59
N LEU A 68 -10.63 -13.23 2.85
CA LEU A 68 -9.37 -13.53 2.15
C LEU A 68 -9.04 -12.49 1.07
N CYS A 69 -10.04 -12.10 0.26
CA CYS A 69 -9.86 -11.04 -0.74
C CYS A 69 -9.50 -9.69 -0.10
N PHE A 70 -10.14 -9.35 1.03
CA PHE A 70 -9.82 -8.12 1.77
C PHE A 70 -8.40 -8.15 2.33
N LEU A 71 -7.98 -9.26 2.93
CA LEU A 71 -6.60 -9.43 3.41
C LEU A 71 -5.59 -9.33 2.27
N LEU A 72 -5.87 -9.98 1.14
CA LEU A 72 -5.03 -9.89 -0.05
C LEU A 72 -4.94 -8.45 -0.57
N LEU A 73 -6.04 -7.71 -0.56
CA LEU A 73 -6.04 -6.30 -0.93
C LEU A 73 -5.12 -5.49 -0.02
N CYS A 74 -5.26 -5.64 1.30
CA CYS A 74 -4.41 -4.92 2.26
C CYS A 74 -2.92 -5.27 2.06
N VAL A 75 -2.59 -6.55 1.89
CA VAL A 75 -1.21 -7.01 1.68
C VAL A 75 -0.64 -6.49 0.37
N SER A 76 -1.38 -6.60 -0.73
CA SER A 76 -0.95 -6.10 -2.04
C SER A 76 -0.74 -4.59 -2.01
N MET A 77 -1.70 -3.81 -1.50
CA MET A 77 -1.55 -2.37 -1.37
C MET A 77 -0.31 -1.99 -0.55
N TYR A 78 -0.10 -2.63 0.61
CA TYR A 78 1.08 -2.37 1.42
C TYR A 78 2.39 -2.74 0.70
N ALA A 79 2.46 -3.96 0.13
CA ALA A 79 3.65 -4.47 -0.52
C ALA A 79 4.06 -3.60 -1.73
N PHE A 80 3.11 -3.22 -2.58
CA PHE A 80 3.41 -2.36 -3.73
C PHE A 80 3.71 -0.92 -3.30
N CYS A 81 3.03 -0.35 -2.31
CA CYS A 81 3.41 0.95 -1.76
C CYS A 81 4.84 0.94 -1.22
N ALA A 82 5.21 -0.09 -0.46
CA ALA A 82 6.56 -0.26 0.07
C ALA A 82 7.59 -0.45 -1.05
N LEU A 83 7.28 -1.26 -2.07
CA LEU A 83 8.17 -1.49 -3.22
C LEU A 83 8.44 -0.20 -4.00
N PHE A 84 7.39 0.55 -4.36
CA PHE A 84 7.54 1.81 -5.08
C PHE A 84 8.25 2.88 -4.24
N ALA A 85 7.96 2.95 -2.93
CA ALA A 85 8.71 3.79 -2.02
C ALA A 85 10.19 3.39 -1.98
N PHE A 86 10.49 2.08 -1.93
CA PHE A 86 11.86 1.59 -1.90
C PHE A 86 12.61 1.92 -3.19
N ILE A 87 11.97 1.78 -4.36
CA ILE A 87 12.56 2.15 -5.64
C ILE A 87 12.84 3.65 -5.68
N PHE A 88 11.82 4.49 -5.43
CA PHE A 88 11.93 5.94 -5.55
C PHE A 88 12.90 6.55 -4.53
N TYR A 89 12.74 6.21 -3.26
CA TYR A 89 13.62 6.72 -2.20
C TYR A 89 14.98 6.00 -2.20
N GLY A 90 15.07 4.78 -2.75
CA GLY A 90 16.33 4.08 -2.99
C GLY A 90 17.25 4.84 -3.96
N PHE A 91 16.69 5.48 -4.99
CA PHE A 91 17.47 6.42 -5.82
C PHE A 91 17.96 7.63 -5.02
N LYS A 92 17.15 8.17 -4.10
CA LYS A 92 17.58 9.27 -3.22
C LYS A 92 18.65 8.84 -2.22
N PHE A 93 18.61 7.59 -1.76
CA PHE A 93 19.63 6.98 -0.92
C PHE A 93 20.96 6.86 -1.68
N LYS A 94 20.94 6.33 -2.92
CA LYS A 94 22.14 6.24 -3.76
C LYS A 94 22.78 7.61 -4.06
N LYS A 95 21.99 8.68 -4.13
CA LYS A 95 22.47 10.06 -4.31
C LYS A 95 22.91 10.75 -3.01
N GLY A 96 22.86 10.07 -1.86
CA GLY A 96 23.26 10.64 -0.57
C GLY A 96 22.27 11.65 0.04
N HIS A 97 21.04 11.76 -0.48
CA HIS A 97 20.03 12.68 0.05
C HIS A 97 19.35 12.17 1.34
N ILE A 98 19.38 10.85 1.56
CA ILE A 98 18.83 10.18 2.73
C ILE A 98 19.77 9.06 3.19
N ASN A 99 19.73 8.73 4.48
CA ASN A 99 20.49 7.65 5.08
C ASN A 99 19.71 6.32 5.07
N LYS A 100 20.40 5.19 5.29
CA LYS A 100 19.79 3.85 5.30
C LYS A 100 18.60 3.75 6.28
N GLN A 101 18.76 4.32 7.47
CA GLN A 101 17.71 4.32 8.49
C GLN A 101 16.46 5.12 8.04
N GLU A 102 16.67 6.21 7.31
CA GLU A 102 15.60 7.04 6.79
C GLU A 102 14.86 6.34 5.65
N LEU A 103 15.59 5.63 4.78
CA LEU A 103 14.99 4.79 3.74
C LEU A 103 14.07 3.73 4.36
N ILE A 104 14.55 2.98 5.36
CA ILE A 104 13.75 1.95 6.04
C ILE A 104 12.52 2.58 6.72
N ASN A 105 12.69 3.71 7.39
CA ASN A 105 11.58 4.40 8.06
C ASN A 105 10.54 4.93 7.07
N ILE A 106 10.94 5.44 5.91
CA ILE A 106 10.01 5.88 4.88
C ILE A 106 9.26 4.67 4.31
N VAL A 107 9.98 3.64 3.89
CA VAL A 107 9.44 2.48 3.17
C VAL A 107 8.48 1.66 4.04
N PHE A 108 8.87 1.33 5.27
CA PHE A 108 8.09 0.40 6.11
C PHE A 108 7.20 1.09 7.13
N LYS A 109 7.54 2.32 7.55
CA LYS A 109 6.84 3.03 8.63
C LYS A 109 6.13 4.30 8.17
N GLY A 110 6.36 4.76 6.93
CA GLY A 110 5.81 6.04 6.45
C GLY A 110 6.29 7.25 7.26
N VAL A 111 7.49 7.18 7.86
CA VAL A 111 8.06 8.26 8.67
C VAL A 111 9.18 8.95 7.90
N TYR A 112 9.02 10.26 7.69
CA TYR A 112 9.92 11.08 6.88
C TYR A 112 10.92 11.86 7.75
N PRO A 113 12.10 12.22 7.20
CA PRO A 113 13.09 13.02 7.89
C PRO A 113 12.52 14.35 8.40
N GLN A 114 12.93 14.78 9.59
CA GLN A 114 12.51 16.06 10.18
C GLN A 114 12.84 17.26 9.28
N ARG A 115 13.97 17.23 8.56
CA ARG A 115 14.36 18.28 7.59
C ARG A 115 13.37 18.49 6.44
N TRP A 116 12.51 17.50 6.17
CA TRP A 116 11.46 17.57 5.15
C TRP A 116 10.11 18.03 5.71
N GLN A 117 10.02 18.26 7.03
CA GLN A 117 8.80 18.73 7.68
C GLN A 117 8.71 20.27 7.66
N SER A 118 7.50 20.81 7.54
CA SER A 118 7.18 22.23 7.64
C SER A 118 7.13 22.66 9.10
N GLY A 119 7.72 23.81 9.42
CA GLY A 119 7.74 24.35 10.79
C GLY A 119 8.92 23.89 11.66
N LEU A 120 10.01 23.46 11.01
CA LEU A 120 11.34 23.23 11.59
C LEU A 120 12.36 24.05 10.82
#